data_AF-A0A2A6FMQ2-F1
#
_entry.id   AF-A0A2A6FMQ2-F1
#
_cell.length_a   1.000
_cell.length_b   1.000
_cell.length_c   1.000
_cell.angle_alpha   90.00
_cell.angle_beta   90.00
_cell.angle_gamma   90.00
#
_symmetry.space_group_name_H-M   'P 1'
#
loop_
_entity.id
_entity.type
_entity.pdbx_description
1 polymer ?
#
loop_
_entity_poly.entity_id
_entity_poly.type
_entity_poly.pdbx_seq_one_letter_code
_entity_poly.pdbx_strand_id
1 'polypeptide(L)'
;MYARYGLAMYFAQVVEAGIKNALVMAQLTSREHATMDDFDEAWTLNFKVTMGKLVHRFKLFLGGDDSLGEDLRLALDIRNQLAHHFFWDHAVDATTFEGRDRMIAECMAAVDLFQDVEERLSVVVRRYSEAVGTPPAVFVARLDESLDELRSDSARRSPNTCGRCVTSMEAAGDERRRYWKCPKCGSIALA
;
A
#
# COMPACT_ATOMS: atom_id res chain seq x y z
N MET A 1 13.07 -11.67 13.50
CA MET A 1 13.28 -11.65 12.05
C MET A 1 11.95 -11.64 11.29
N TYR A 2 11.14 -12.71 11.25
CA TYR A 2 9.90 -12.75 10.45
C TYR A 2 8.90 -11.60 10.69
N ALA A 3 8.69 -11.20 11.94
CA ALA A 3 7.83 -10.05 12.26
C ALA A 3 8.38 -8.72 11.68
N ARG A 4 9.70 -8.55 11.64
CA ARG A 4 10.35 -7.36 11.08
C ARG A 4 10.30 -7.36 9.55
N TYR A 5 10.45 -8.53 8.93
CA TYR A 5 10.16 -8.70 7.50
C TYR A 5 8.70 -8.34 7.18
N GLY A 6 7.75 -8.83 7.98
CA GLY A 6 6.34 -8.49 7.82
C GLY A 6 6.07 -6.99 7.93
N LEU A 7 6.74 -6.30 8.87
CA LEU A 7 6.66 -4.85 9.00
C LEU A 7 7.24 -4.11 7.78
N ALA A 8 8.39 -4.55 7.28
CA ALA A 8 9.00 -3.98 6.07
C ALA A 8 8.08 -4.15 4.85
N MET A 9 7.53 -5.36 4.65
CA MET A 9 6.59 -5.61 3.55
C MET A 9 5.27 -4.86 3.71
N TYR A 10 4.80 -4.66 4.94
CA TYR A 10 3.65 -3.80 5.22
C TYR A 10 3.92 -2.37 4.75
N PHE A 11 5.02 -1.74 5.18
CA PHE A 11 5.33 -0.38 4.75
C PHE A 11 5.61 -0.27 3.25
N ALA A 12 6.20 -1.30 2.63
CA ALA A 12 6.33 -1.34 1.18
C ALA A 12 4.95 -1.28 0.46
N GLN A 13 3.93 -1.94 1.01
CA GLN A 13 2.55 -1.86 0.50
C GLN A 13 1.91 -0.50 0.79
N VAL A 14 2.23 0.13 1.92
CA VAL A 14 1.79 1.50 2.24
C VAL A 14 2.34 2.49 1.21
N VAL A 15 3.63 2.40 0.86
CA VAL A 15 4.23 3.22 -0.21
C VAL A 15 3.52 2.99 -1.54
N GLU A 16 3.24 1.73 -1.91
CA GLU A 16 2.50 1.43 -3.14
C GLU A 16 1.10 2.08 -3.15
N ALA A 17 0.40 2.08 -2.02
CA ALA A 17 -0.88 2.78 -1.87
C ALA A 17 -0.71 4.32 -1.95
N GLY A 18 0.34 4.86 -1.32
CA GLY A 18 0.69 6.28 -1.39
C GLY A 18 0.90 6.76 -2.83
N ILE A 19 1.65 6.00 -3.65
CA ILE A 19 1.85 6.33 -5.07
C ILE A 19 0.52 6.31 -5.84
N LYS A 20 -0.36 5.33 -5.57
CA LYS A 20 -1.69 5.27 -6.20
C LYS A 20 -2.52 6.50 -5.86
N ASN A 21 -2.57 6.87 -4.59
CA ASN A 21 -3.29 8.07 -4.13
C ASN A 21 -2.73 9.33 -4.80
N ALA A 22 -1.40 9.47 -4.85
CA ALA A 22 -0.75 10.62 -5.49
C ALA A 22 -1.07 10.71 -6.98
N LEU A 23 -1.04 9.58 -7.70
CA LEU A 23 -1.42 9.50 -9.11
C LEU A 23 -2.87 9.90 -9.36
N VAL A 24 -3.82 9.37 -8.56
CA VAL A 24 -5.24 9.74 -8.68
C VAL A 24 -5.42 11.23 -8.51
N MET A 25 -4.85 11.82 -7.45
CA MET A 25 -4.99 13.26 -7.19
C MET A 25 -4.29 14.13 -8.24
N ALA A 26 -3.12 13.71 -8.74
CA ALA A 26 -2.44 14.42 -9.81
C ALA A 26 -3.23 14.41 -11.13
N GLN A 27 -3.86 13.27 -11.46
CA GLN A 27 -4.73 13.15 -12.64
C GLN A 27 -5.96 14.04 -12.53
N LEU A 28 -6.59 14.12 -11.35
CA LEU A 28 -7.70 15.05 -11.13
C LEU A 28 -7.28 16.51 -11.24
N THR A 29 -6.12 16.87 -10.67
CA THR A 29 -5.58 18.25 -10.75
C THR A 29 -5.29 18.67 -12.19
N SER A 30 -4.96 17.72 -13.07
CA SER A 30 -4.72 18.00 -14.50
C SER A 30 -6.00 18.27 -15.31
N ARG A 31 -7.19 18.03 -14.74
CA ARG A 31 -8.49 18.28 -15.38
C ARG A 31 -9.08 19.61 -14.89
N GLU A 32 -9.61 20.40 -15.83
CA GLU A 32 -10.24 21.70 -15.51
C GLU A 32 -11.51 21.56 -14.68
N HIS A 33 -12.29 20.49 -14.91
CA HIS A 33 -13.53 20.17 -14.20
C HIS A 33 -13.56 18.68 -13.85
N ALA A 34 -12.87 18.30 -12.77
CA ALA A 34 -12.83 16.92 -12.30
C ALA A 34 -14.19 16.49 -11.71
N THR A 35 -14.66 15.30 -12.09
CA THR A 35 -15.90 14.69 -11.60
C THR A 35 -15.63 13.46 -10.73
N MET A 36 -16.68 12.94 -10.07
CA MET A 36 -16.60 11.68 -9.33
C MET A 36 -16.29 10.48 -10.26
N ASP A 37 -16.84 10.48 -11.49
CA ASP A 37 -16.55 9.43 -12.47
C ASP A 37 -15.08 9.43 -12.87
N ASP A 38 -14.46 10.61 -12.95
CA ASP A 38 -13.03 10.75 -13.24
C ASP A 38 -12.16 10.20 -12.10
N PHE A 39 -12.60 10.38 -10.86
CA PHE A 39 -11.96 9.78 -9.69
C PHE A 39 -12.05 8.25 -9.76
N ASP A 40 -13.24 7.70 -10.00
CA ASP A 40 -13.46 6.25 -10.06
C ASP A 40 -12.68 5.58 -11.21
N GLU A 41 -12.58 6.26 -12.35
CA GLU A 41 -11.76 5.83 -13.49
C GLU A 41 -10.27 5.79 -13.10
N ALA A 42 -9.74 6.90 -12.56
CA ALA A 42 -8.34 7.00 -12.14
C ALA A 42 -8.00 5.99 -11.04
N TRP A 43 -8.90 5.81 -10.09
CA TRP A 43 -8.79 4.83 -9.02
C TRP A 43 -8.72 3.40 -9.60
N THR A 44 -9.69 3.04 -10.44
CA THR A 44 -9.75 1.71 -11.07
C THR A 44 -8.51 1.41 -11.91
N LEU A 45 -8.02 2.41 -12.64
CA LEU A 45 -6.84 2.29 -13.51
C LEU A 45 -5.56 2.05 -12.70
N ASN A 46 -5.34 2.77 -11.61
CA ASN A 46 -4.08 2.72 -10.88
C ASN A 46 -4.03 1.59 -9.84
N PHE A 47 -5.16 1.20 -9.25
CA PHE A 47 -5.18 0.15 -8.22
C PHE A 47 -4.99 -1.27 -8.76
N LYS A 48 -5.02 -1.47 -10.08
CA LYS A 48 -4.74 -2.75 -10.76
C LYS A 48 -3.30 -2.89 -11.26
N VAL A 49 -2.46 -1.88 -11.05
CA VAL A 49 -1.15 -1.77 -11.66
C VAL A 49 -0.04 -2.08 -10.65
N THR A 50 1.04 -2.71 -11.11
CA THR A 50 2.19 -3.06 -10.27
C THR A 50 3.00 -1.83 -9.87
N MET A 51 3.64 -1.88 -8.69
CA MET A 51 4.45 -0.78 -8.15
C MET A 51 5.45 -0.19 -9.15
N GLY A 52 6.16 -1.02 -9.93
CA GLY A 52 7.11 -0.51 -10.92
C GLY A 52 6.48 0.35 -12.02
N LYS A 53 5.28 -0.02 -12.48
CA LYS A 53 4.52 0.80 -13.44
C LYS A 53 3.97 2.07 -12.79
N LEU A 54 3.60 2.01 -11.51
CA LEU A 54 3.15 3.18 -10.74
C LEU A 54 4.26 4.22 -10.58
N VAL A 55 5.46 3.79 -10.17
CA VAL A 55 6.65 4.66 -10.07
C VAL A 55 6.94 5.33 -11.41
N HIS A 56 6.93 4.56 -12.51
CA HIS A 56 7.16 5.12 -13.84
C HIS A 56 6.12 6.18 -14.24
N ARG A 57 4.83 5.92 -14.00
CA ARG A 57 3.75 6.89 -14.27
C ARG A 57 3.88 8.14 -13.41
N PHE A 58 4.23 7.98 -12.14
CA PHE A 58 4.28 9.08 -11.19
C PHE A 58 5.42 10.07 -11.47
N LYS A 59 6.49 9.63 -12.15
CA LYS A 59 7.59 10.52 -12.57
C LYS A 59 7.12 11.77 -13.32
N LEU A 60 6.05 11.67 -14.12
CA LEU A 60 5.49 12.79 -14.87
C LEU A 60 4.88 13.87 -13.97
N PHE A 61 4.60 13.54 -12.71
CA PHE A 61 3.93 14.39 -11.74
C PHE A 61 4.88 14.85 -10.61
N LEU A 62 6.18 14.52 -10.65
CA LEU A 62 7.12 14.93 -9.59
C LEU A 62 7.38 16.43 -9.53
N GLY A 63 6.98 17.20 -10.56
CA GLY A 63 7.13 18.66 -10.56
C GLY A 63 8.58 19.14 -10.39
N GLY A 64 9.56 18.31 -10.76
CA GLY A 64 10.99 18.60 -10.62
C GLY A 64 11.65 18.11 -9.33
N ASP A 65 10.94 17.40 -8.44
CA ASP A 65 11.56 16.73 -7.29
C ASP A 65 12.22 15.40 -7.73
N ASP A 66 13.39 15.53 -8.36
CA ASP A 66 14.17 14.38 -8.82
C ASP A 66 14.60 13.46 -7.67
N SER A 67 14.83 14.03 -6.48
CA SER A 67 15.21 13.27 -5.28
C SER A 67 14.10 12.32 -4.82
N LEU A 68 12.83 12.73 -4.88
CA LEU A 68 11.71 11.82 -4.61
C LEU A 68 11.62 10.73 -5.67
N GLY A 69 11.92 11.06 -6.92
CA GLY A 69 11.99 10.09 -8.01
C GLY A 69 13.06 9.02 -7.80
N GLU A 70 14.21 9.40 -7.25
CA GLU A 70 15.30 8.49 -6.88
C GLU A 70 14.91 7.60 -5.70
N ASP A 71 14.32 8.16 -4.65
CA ASP A 71 13.89 7.41 -3.48
C ASP A 71 12.76 6.43 -3.80
N LEU A 72 11.82 6.81 -4.67
CA LEU A 72 10.78 5.89 -5.17
C LEU A 72 11.36 4.73 -5.97
N ARG A 73 12.43 4.97 -6.73
CA ARG A 73 13.14 3.91 -7.44
C ARG A 73 13.86 2.98 -6.45
N LEU A 74 14.55 3.55 -5.46
CA LEU A 74 15.20 2.77 -4.41
C LEU A 74 14.19 1.92 -3.63
N ALA A 75 13.05 2.51 -3.23
CA ALA A 75 11.97 1.81 -2.55
C ALA A 75 11.41 0.66 -3.39
N LEU A 76 11.22 0.86 -4.70
CA LEU A 76 10.83 -0.22 -5.62
C LEU A 76 11.86 -1.35 -5.65
N ASP A 77 13.15 -1.02 -5.76
CA ASP A 77 14.24 -1.99 -5.83
C ASP A 77 14.32 -2.80 -4.52
N ILE A 78 14.25 -2.15 -3.36
CA ILE A 78 14.23 -2.81 -2.03
C ILE A 78 12.99 -3.68 -1.87
N ARG A 79 11.80 -3.19 -2.24
CA ARG A 79 10.57 -3.98 -2.18
C ARG A 79 10.65 -5.23 -3.05
N ASN A 80 11.24 -5.13 -4.24
CA ASN A 80 11.42 -6.29 -5.12
C ASN A 80 12.42 -7.28 -4.51
N GLN A 81 13.52 -6.81 -3.93
CA GLN A 81 14.48 -7.64 -3.22
C GLN A 81 13.81 -8.39 -2.05
N LEU A 82 13.05 -7.68 -1.21
CA LEU A 82 12.28 -8.26 -0.10
C LEU A 82 11.29 -9.33 -0.59
N ALA A 83 10.52 -9.02 -1.64
CA ALA A 83 9.45 -9.89 -2.12
C ALA A 83 9.94 -11.13 -2.89
N HIS A 84 11.10 -11.05 -3.56
CA HIS A 84 11.54 -12.08 -4.50
C HIS A 84 12.78 -12.85 -4.05
N HIS A 85 13.68 -12.23 -3.27
CA HIS A 85 15.03 -12.77 -3.06
C HIS A 85 15.42 -12.91 -1.59
N PHE A 86 14.91 -12.05 -0.71
CA PHE A 86 15.36 -11.92 0.69
C PHE A 86 15.53 -13.25 1.44
N PHE A 87 14.50 -14.09 1.52
CA PHE A 87 14.64 -15.35 2.27
C PHE A 87 15.60 -16.36 1.62
N TRP A 88 15.73 -16.33 0.30
CA TRP A 88 16.63 -17.23 -0.41
C TRP A 88 18.08 -16.80 -0.22
N ASP A 89 18.35 -15.51 -0.39
CA ASP A 89 19.69 -14.94 -0.22
C ASP A 89 20.19 -15.07 1.22
N HIS A 90 19.26 -15.04 2.19
CA HIS A 90 19.53 -15.22 3.62
C HIS A 90 19.24 -16.62 4.16
N ALA A 91 19.17 -17.65 3.30
CA ALA A 91 18.82 -19.01 3.75
C ALA A 91 19.74 -19.53 4.85
N VAL A 92 21.05 -19.24 4.77
CA VAL A 92 22.03 -19.61 5.81
C VAL A 92 21.92 -18.69 7.02
N ASP A 93 21.77 -17.38 6.80
CA ASP A 93 21.65 -16.39 7.88
C ASP A 93 20.49 -16.69 8.82
N ALA A 94 19.36 -17.17 8.28
CA ALA A 94 18.19 -17.56 9.05
C ALA A 94 18.46 -18.67 10.09
N THR A 95 19.54 -19.44 9.93
CA THR A 95 19.90 -20.57 10.81
C THR A 95 20.76 -20.17 12.01
N THR A 96 21.32 -18.95 12.02
CA THR A 96 22.23 -18.48 13.07
C THR A 96 21.64 -17.29 13.84
N PHE A 97 22.19 -16.98 15.01
CA PHE A 97 21.75 -15.81 15.77
C PHE A 97 22.21 -14.52 15.05
N GLU A 98 23.49 -14.44 14.73
CA GLU A 98 24.13 -13.30 14.07
C GLU A 98 23.56 -13.04 12.68
N GLY A 99 23.22 -14.10 11.94
CA GLY A 99 22.56 -13.98 10.64
C GLY A 99 21.14 -13.42 10.76
N ARG A 100 20.36 -13.88 11.74
CA ARG A 100 19.02 -13.31 11.99
C ARG A 100 19.08 -11.85 12.44
N ASP A 101 20.11 -11.45 13.18
CA ASP A 101 20.33 -10.05 13.55
C ASP A 101 20.63 -9.18 12.32
N ARG A 102 21.46 -9.65 11.37
CA ARG A 102 21.65 -8.97 10.08
C ARG A 102 20.35 -8.82 9.30
N MET A 103 19.58 -9.89 9.18
CA MET A 103 18.27 -9.86 8.52
C MET A 103 17.29 -8.88 9.18
N ILE A 104 17.31 -8.78 10.52
CA ILE A 104 16.50 -7.81 11.27
C ILE A 104 16.95 -6.38 10.96
N ALA A 105 18.26 -6.11 10.95
CA ALA A 105 18.80 -4.79 10.66
C ALA A 105 18.43 -4.32 9.25
N GLU A 106 18.54 -5.20 8.25
CA GLU A 106 18.13 -4.91 6.87
C GLU A 106 16.63 -4.60 6.76
N CYS A 107 15.78 -5.41 7.41
CA CYS A 107 14.34 -5.14 7.46
C CYS A 107 14.03 -3.79 8.10
N MET A 108 14.76 -3.39 9.15
CA MET A 108 14.55 -2.10 9.80
C MET A 108 15.01 -0.92 8.94
N ALA A 109 16.14 -1.04 8.26
CA ALA A 109 16.59 -0.03 7.31
C ALA A 109 15.57 0.15 6.15
N ALA A 110 14.96 -0.95 5.70
CA ALA A 110 13.88 -0.88 4.70
C ALA A 110 12.62 -0.20 5.26
N VAL A 111 12.25 -0.47 6.52
CA VAL A 111 11.14 0.22 7.19
C VAL A 111 11.38 1.72 7.24
N ASP A 112 12.58 2.15 7.67
CA ASP A 112 12.93 3.58 7.77
C ASP A 112 12.83 4.26 6.40
N LEU A 113 13.37 3.64 5.34
CA LEU A 113 13.24 4.13 3.96
C LEU A 113 11.78 4.24 3.52
N PHE A 114 10.97 3.21 3.75
CA PHE A 114 9.57 3.24 3.30
C PHE A 114 8.74 4.27 4.04
N GLN A 115 9.00 4.49 5.33
CA GLN A 115 8.31 5.52 6.11
C GLN A 115 8.68 6.92 5.64
N ASP A 116 9.96 7.18 5.38
CA ASP A 116 10.42 8.47 4.83
C ASP A 116 9.78 8.76 3.46
N VAL A 117 9.80 7.77 2.55
CA VAL A 117 9.16 7.91 1.23
C VAL A 117 7.65 8.13 1.33
N GLU A 118 6.98 7.45 2.25
CA GLU A 118 5.54 7.64 2.49
C GLU A 118 5.26 9.05 3.01
N GLU A 119 6.04 9.56 3.95
CA GLU A 119 5.88 10.90 4.47
C GLU A 119 6.00 11.94 3.35
N ARG A 120 7.00 11.80 2.47
CA ARG A 120 7.18 12.65 1.29
C ARG A 120 6.00 12.54 0.31
N LEU A 121 5.53 11.32 0.02
CA LEU A 121 4.34 11.11 -0.82
C LEU A 121 3.09 11.75 -0.22
N SER A 122 2.91 11.67 1.10
CA SER A 122 1.75 12.23 1.79
C SER A 122 1.68 13.76 1.64
N VAL A 123 2.84 14.44 1.60
CA VAL A 123 2.93 15.87 1.30
C VAL A 123 2.50 16.16 -0.15
N VAL A 124 2.93 15.34 -1.11
CA VAL A 124 2.53 15.50 -2.51
C VAL A 124 1.02 15.28 -2.69
N VAL A 125 0.45 14.26 -2.05
CA VAL A 125 -1.00 14.00 -2.05
C VAL A 125 -1.77 15.20 -1.50
N ARG A 126 -1.34 15.74 -0.34
CA ARG A 126 -1.97 16.92 0.27
C ARG A 126 -1.93 18.12 -0.67
N ARG A 127 -0.78 18.40 -1.30
CA ARG A 127 -0.63 19.48 -2.27
C ARG A 127 -1.61 19.36 -3.44
N TYR A 128 -1.76 18.16 -4.00
CA TYR A 128 -2.74 17.94 -5.08
C TYR A 128 -4.18 18.03 -4.59
N SER A 129 -4.47 17.56 -3.38
CA SER A 129 -5.80 17.69 -2.77
C SER A 129 -6.22 19.14 -2.59
N GLU A 130 -5.30 20.00 -2.14
CA GLU A 130 -5.52 21.43 -2.06
C GLU A 130 -5.77 22.07 -3.43
N ALA A 131 -5.00 21.66 -4.45
CA ALA A 131 -5.14 22.18 -5.81
C ALA A 131 -6.48 21.85 -6.46
N VAL A 132 -7.13 20.74 -6.09
CA VAL A 132 -8.49 20.39 -6.54
C VAL A 132 -9.59 20.96 -5.63
N GLY A 133 -9.23 21.86 -4.70
CA GLY A 133 -10.18 22.60 -3.87
C GLY A 133 -10.56 21.91 -2.56
N THR A 134 -9.77 20.95 -2.07
CA THR A 134 -9.97 20.34 -0.76
C THR A 134 -9.06 21.02 0.28
N PRO A 135 -9.60 21.85 1.21
CA PRO A 135 -8.78 22.49 2.22
C PRO A 135 -8.14 21.46 3.18
N PRO A 136 -6.96 21.73 3.75
CA PRO A 136 -6.26 20.79 4.63
C PRO A 136 -7.12 20.30 5.81
N ALA A 137 -7.89 21.18 6.43
CA ALA A 137 -8.77 20.83 7.55
C ALA A 137 -9.87 19.83 7.15
N VAL A 138 -10.41 19.97 5.93
CA VAL A 138 -11.43 19.04 5.41
C VAL A 138 -10.81 17.69 5.11
N PHE A 139 -9.61 17.67 4.52
CA PHE A 139 -8.87 16.44 4.24
C PHE A 139 -8.57 15.65 5.52
N VAL A 140 -8.02 16.31 6.54
CA VAL A 140 -7.71 15.68 7.84
C VAL A 140 -8.97 15.16 8.53
N ALA A 141 -10.01 15.99 8.64
CA ALA A 141 -11.27 15.58 9.27
C ALA A 141 -11.89 14.35 8.57
N ARG A 142 -11.84 14.29 7.24
CA ARG A 142 -12.38 13.15 6.48
C ARG A 142 -11.55 11.88 6.68
N LEU A 143 -10.22 12.02 6.80
CA LEU A 143 -9.34 10.89 7.12
C LEU A 143 -9.62 10.34 8.51
N ASP A 144 -9.75 11.20 9.52
CA ASP A 144 -10.05 10.79 10.90
C ASP A 144 -11.39 10.05 10.98
N GLU A 145 -12.44 10.59 10.35
CA GLU A 145 -13.75 9.93 10.25
C GLU A 145 -13.63 8.53 9.60
N SER A 146 -12.92 8.44 8.47
CA SER A 146 -12.70 7.17 7.77
C SER A 146 -11.91 6.16 8.62
N LEU A 147 -10.92 6.62 9.39
CA LEU A 147 -10.15 5.77 10.30
C LEU A 147 -11.01 5.23 11.44
N ASP A 148 -11.88 6.06 12.01
CA ASP A 148 -12.79 5.65 13.08
C ASP A 148 -13.85 4.67 12.56
N GLU A 149 -14.38 4.88 11.35
CA GLU A 149 -15.23 3.91 10.65
C GLU A 149 -14.51 2.56 10.52
N LEU A 150 -13.29 2.54 9.98
CA LEU A 150 -12.50 1.32 9.79
C LEU A 150 -12.17 0.60 11.11
N ARG A 151 -11.85 1.35 12.18
CA ARG A 151 -11.64 0.81 13.52
C ARG A 151 -12.91 0.16 14.06
N SER A 152 -14.04 0.84 13.90
CA SER A 152 -15.34 0.35 14.35
C SER A 152 -15.75 -0.93 13.61
N ASP A 153 -15.52 -0.98 12.29
CA ASP A 153 -15.77 -2.14 11.46
C ASP A 153 -14.86 -3.32 11.83
N SER A 154 -13.58 -3.06 12.10
CA SER A 154 -12.66 -4.10 12.58
C SER A 154 -13.12 -4.72 13.89
N ALA A 155 -13.65 -3.92 14.82
CA ALA A 155 -14.17 -4.39 16.10
C ALA A 155 -15.42 -5.26 15.94
N ARG A 156 -16.16 -5.12 14.83
CA ARG A 156 -17.39 -5.88 14.51
C ARG A 156 -17.11 -7.13 13.68
N ARG A 157 -15.85 -7.44 13.33
CA ARG A 157 -15.52 -8.58 12.47
C ARG A 157 -15.80 -9.91 13.18
N SER A 158 -16.56 -10.77 12.50
CA SER A 158 -16.64 -12.19 12.85
C SER A 158 -15.52 -12.98 12.13
N PRO A 159 -15.19 -14.20 12.57
CA PRO A 159 -14.20 -15.06 11.88
C PRO A 159 -14.51 -15.30 10.40
N ASN A 160 -15.78 -15.23 10.01
CA ASN A 160 -16.26 -15.49 8.65
C ASN A 160 -16.48 -14.18 7.86
N THR A 161 -15.95 -13.05 8.34
CA THR A 161 -16.10 -11.74 7.70
C THR A 161 -14.87 -11.41 6.87
N CYS A 162 -15.06 -11.00 5.62
CA CYS A 162 -13.96 -10.63 4.73
C CYS A 162 -13.17 -9.44 5.28
N GLY A 163 -11.87 -9.63 5.51
CA GLY A 163 -11.00 -8.56 6.03
C GLY A 163 -10.81 -7.35 5.11
N ARG A 164 -11.22 -7.44 3.83
CA ARG A 164 -11.10 -6.38 2.83
C ARG A 164 -12.38 -5.55 2.64
N CYS A 165 -13.55 -6.17 2.73
CA CYS A 165 -14.81 -5.50 2.37
C CYS A 165 -15.97 -5.81 3.33
N VAL A 166 -15.66 -6.41 4.48
CA VAL A 166 -16.58 -6.76 5.59
C VAL A 166 -17.80 -7.60 5.23
N THR A 167 -17.85 -8.12 4.01
CA THR A 167 -18.90 -9.04 3.55
C THR A 167 -18.65 -10.43 4.12
N SER A 168 -19.71 -11.13 4.52
CA SER A 168 -19.63 -12.54 4.92
C SER A 168 -18.98 -13.38 3.83
N MET A 169 -18.07 -14.27 4.22
CA MET A 169 -17.39 -15.19 3.33
C MET A 169 -18.19 -16.49 3.21
N GLU A 170 -18.16 -17.07 2.01
CA GLU A 170 -18.84 -18.31 1.69
C GLU A 170 -17.82 -19.46 1.74
N ALA A 171 -18.23 -20.60 2.30
CA ALA A 171 -17.41 -21.80 2.28
C ALA A 171 -17.28 -22.28 0.83
N ALA A 172 -16.07 -22.64 0.44
CA ALA A 172 -15.71 -23.08 -0.90
C ALA A 172 -14.64 -24.18 -0.83
N GLY A 173 -14.43 -24.85 -1.97
CA GLY A 173 -13.46 -25.92 -2.10
C GLY A 173 -14.08 -27.32 -2.05
N ASP A 174 -13.21 -28.32 -2.01
CA ASP A 174 -13.57 -29.74 -2.03
C ASP A 174 -13.17 -30.43 -0.73
N GLU A 175 -13.28 -31.77 -0.69
CA GLU A 175 -12.88 -32.57 0.47
C GLU A 175 -11.40 -32.44 0.82
N ARG A 176 -10.54 -32.07 -0.14
CA ARG A 176 -9.09 -31.97 0.04
C ARG A 176 -8.67 -30.60 0.56
N ARG A 177 -9.34 -29.52 0.13
CA ARG A 177 -9.03 -28.15 0.58
C ARG A 177 -10.29 -27.32 0.69
N ARG A 178 -10.72 -27.12 1.94
CA ARG A 178 -11.76 -26.16 2.28
C ARG A 178 -11.14 -24.78 2.48
N TYR A 179 -11.82 -23.76 2.01
CA TYR A 179 -11.44 -22.36 2.20
C TYR A 179 -12.68 -21.47 2.15
N TRP A 180 -12.54 -20.23 2.59
CA TRP A 180 -13.56 -19.21 2.52
C TRP A 180 -13.28 -18.29 1.33
N LYS A 181 -14.31 -17.96 0.55
CA LYS A 181 -14.24 -17.02 -0.56
C LYS A 181 -15.23 -15.89 -0.35
N CYS A 182 -14.78 -14.65 -0.48
CA CYS A 182 -15.66 -13.49 -0.43
C CYS A 182 -16.38 -13.32 -1.79
N PRO A 183 -17.72 -13.31 -1.84
CA PRO A 183 -18.46 -13.16 -3.09
C PRO A 183 -18.31 -11.75 -3.69
N LYS A 184 -18.07 -10.73 -2.86
CA LYS A 184 -17.97 -9.33 -3.29
C LYS A 184 -16.63 -8.97 -3.93
N CYS A 185 -15.52 -9.38 -3.32
CA CYS A 185 -14.18 -8.94 -3.74
C CYS A 185 -13.23 -10.10 -4.11
N GLY A 186 -13.69 -11.35 -4.00
CA GLY A 186 -12.89 -12.53 -4.34
C GLY A 186 -11.76 -12.85 -3.35
N SER A 187 -11.64 -12.14 -2.22
CA SER A 187 -10.65 -12.45 -1.19
C SER A 187 -10.83 -13.87 -0.67
N ILE A 188 -9.72 -14.55 -0.39
CA ILE A 188 -9.68 -15.94 0.07
C ILE A 188 -9.09 -15.98 1.49
N ALA A 189 -9.66 -16.80 2.35
CA ALA A 189 -9.09 -17.17 3.65
C ALA A 189 -9.12 -18.70 3.78
N LEU A 190 -8.11 -19.29 4.39
CA LEU A 190 -8.12 -20.74 4.64
C LEU A 190 -9.11 -21.06 5.77
N ALA A 191 -9.83 -22.18 5.63
CA ALA A 191 -10.83 -22.65 6.60
C ALA A 191 -10.18 -23.45 7.73
#